data_AF-A0A4Q0YWY6-F1
#
_entry.id   AF-A0A4Q0YWY6-F1
#
_cell.length_a   1.000
_cell.length_b   1.000
_cell.length_c   1.000
_cell.angle_alpha   90.00
_cell.angle_beta   90.00
_cell.angle_gamma   90.00
#
_symmetry.space_group_name_H-M   'P 1'
#
loop_
_entity.id
_entity.type
_entity.pdbx_description
1 polymer ?
#
loop_
_entity_poly.entity_id
_entity_poly.type
_entity_poly.pdbx_seq_one_letter_code
_entity_poly.pdbx_strand_id
1 'polypeptide(L)'
;MLPSVVHTYSVLPTNASGKVDKKALSANLVDSDNEVSSDSDLSEFEAKVAAIWQEVLGVERVGRYDDFFLIGGQSLQSIQLATRLSSLMNETIPVSKVFDNPRLAELCQSLQSESKLELKDVHTEMAEDVAALSAELPSDINSCLSPKPSLVVLTGATGFVGAQLLNQLLQDPEISVICPVRADNSSHGMARVEAALLAQGLDIRA
;
A
#
# COMPACT_ATOMS: atom_id res chain seq x y z
N MET A 1 2.43 -1.59 -2.92
CA MET A 1 3.20 -2.46 -2.00
C MET A 1 4.64 -2.39 -2.42
N LEU A 2 5.46 -1.71 -1.63
CA LEU A 2 6.92 -1.72 -1.74
C LEU A 2 7.44 -2.69 -0.66
N PRO A 3 8.39 -3.57 -0.97
CA PRO A 3 8.98 -4.46 0.03
C PRO A 3 9.79 -3.65 1.04
N SER A 4 9.70 -4.00 2.32
CA SER A 4 10.47 -3.37 3.42
C SER A 4 11.96 -3.67 3.30
N VAL A 5 12.34 -4.86 2.84
CA VAL A 5 13.73 -5.26 2.66
C VAL A 5 13.89 -6.04 1.35
N VAL A 6 15.00 -5.80 0.65
CA VAL A 6 15.36 -6.52 -0.58
C VAL A 6 16.71 -7.19 -0.36
N HIS A 7 16.72 -8.53 -0.34
CA HIS A 7 17.95 -9.33 -0.28
C HIS A 7 18.28 -9.91 -1.65
N THR A 8 19.56 -9.87 -2.01
CA THR A 8 20.05 -10.51 -3.23
C THR A 8 20.61 -11.89 -2.91
N TYR A 9 20.29 -12.87 -3.74
CA TYR A 9 20.81 -14.23 -3.66
C TYR A 9 21.50 -14.57 -4.98
N SER A 10 22.72 -15.11 -4.92
CA SER A 10 23.40 -15.62 -6.11
C SER A 10 22.72 -16.89 -6.66
N VAL A 11 22.17 -17.72 -5.77
CA VAL A 11 21.37 -18.92 -6.10
C VAL A 11 20.24 -19.04 -5.07
N LEU A 12 19.01 -19.28 -5.54
CA LEU A 12 17.87 -19.50 -4.65
C LEU A 12 17.97 -20.90 -3.99
N PRO A 13 17.92 -21.00 -2.65
CA PRO A 13 17.96 -22.29 -1.98
C PRO A 13 16.71 -23.10 -2.35
N THR A 14 16.91 -24.35 -2.72
CA THR A 14 15.84 -25.28 -3.08
C THR A 14 15.83 -26.48 -2.15
N ASN A 15 14.64 -27.02 -1.89
CA ASN A 15 14.46 -28.27 -1.15
C ASN A 15 14.71 -29.48 -2.07
N ALA A 16 14.67 -30.68 -1.50
CA ALA A 16 14.88 -31.93 -2.25
C ALA A 16 13.89 -32.15 -3.43
N SER A 17 12.77 -31.42 -3.45
CA SER A 17 11.79 -31.45 -4.55
C SER A 17 12.00 -30.34 -5.59
N GLY A 18 13.09 -29.57 -5.50
CA GLY A 18 13.42 -28.48 -6.42
C GLY A 18 12.59 -27.21 -6.21
N LYS A 19 11.78 -27.12 -5.16
CA LYS A 19 11.02 -25.90 -4.81
C LYS A 19 11.87 -25.00 -3.92
N VAL A 20 11.63 -23.69 -3.96
CA VAL A 20 12.29 -22.73 -3.07
C VAL A 20 12.09 -23.15 -1.62
N ASP A 21 13.19 -23.37 -0.90
CA ASP A 21 13.17 -23.70 0.51
C ASP A 21 13.01 -22.41 1.32
N LYS A 22 11.78 -22.12 1.72
CA LYS A 22 11.44 -20.93 2.50
C LYS A 22 12.19 -20.86 3.84
N LYS A 23 12.52 -22.01 4.46
CA LYS A 23 13.25 -22.03 5.73
C LYS A 23 14.70 -21.66 5.52
N ALA A 24 15.33 -22.20 4.48
CA ALA A 24 16.69 -21.82 4.09
C ALA A 24 16.77 -20.37 3.60
N LEU A 25 15.71 -19.87 2.95
CA LEU A 25 15.58 -18.47 2.57
C LEU A 25 15.51 -17.55 3.79
N SER A 26 14.77 -17.92 4.83
CA SER A 26 14.66 -17.13 6.06
C SER A 26 15.87 -17.23 7.00
N ALA A 27 16.60 -18.36 6.96
CA ALA A 27 17.75 -18.59 7.84
C ALA A 27 18.96 -17.70 7.51
N ASN A 28 19.12 -17.28 6.25
CA ASN A 28 20.17 -16.35 5.82
C ASN A 28 19.80 -14.88 6.00
N LEU A 29 18.61 -14.58 6.54
CA LEU A 29 18.19 -13.22 6.90
C LEU A 29 18.67 -12.81 8.29
N VAL A 30 19.32 -13.73 9.03
CA VAL A 30 19.82 -13.46 10.38
C VAL A 30 21.23 -12.87 10.27
N ASP A 31 21.37 -11.66 10.82
CA ASP A 31 22.59 -10.89 11.06
C ASP A 31 23.22 -10.11 9.89
N SER A 32 22.53 -9.05 9.46
CA SER A 32 23.23 -7.84 8.99
C SER A 32 22.75 -6.53 9.63
N ASP A 33 21.80 -6.57 10.59
CA ASP A 33 21.21 -5.36 11.19
C ASP A 33 21.41 -5.20 12.72
N ASN A 34 22.23 -6.03 13.37
CA ASN A 34 22.47 -5.88 14.83
C ASN A 34 23.64 -4.96 15.21
N GLU A 35 24.25 -4.23 14.26
CA GLU A 35 25.31 -3.25 14.56
C GLU A 35 25.09 -1.88 13.92
N VAL A 36 23.85 -1.38 13.88
CA VAL A 36 23.62 0.06 13.67
C VAL A 36 23.38 0.72 15.02
N SER A 37 24.50 1.08 15.64
CA SER A 37 24.64 2.08 16.72
C SER A 37 23.77 1.88 17.96
N SER A 38 24.31 1.13 18.92
CA SER A 38 24.09 1.42 20.33
C SER A 38 24.35 2.91 20.61
N ASP A 39 23.48 3.48 21.45
CA ASP A 39 23.66 4.69 22.23
C ASP A 39 23.76 6.03 21.48
N SER A 40 22.60 6.47 20.98
CA SER A 40 22.22 7.85 21.26
C SER A 40 21.03 7.82 22.21
N ASP A 41 21.21 8.33 23.43
CA ASP A 41 20.11 8.47 24.38
C ASP A 41 18.92 9.17 23.68
N LEU A 42 17.73 8.56 23.77
CA LEU A 42 16.51 9.19 23.28
C LEU A 42 16.28 10.46 24.10
N SER A 43 15.92 11.55 23.43
CA SER A 43 15.39 12.72 24.14
C SER A 43 14.12 12.33 24.91
N GLU A 44 13.73 13.13 25.89
CA GLU A 44 12.51 12.86 26.69
C GLU A 44 11.26 12.72 25.79
N PHE A 45 11.18 13.51 24.72
CA PHE A 45 10.08 13.42 23.77
C PHE A 45 10.17 12.17 22.89
N GLU A 46 11.35 11.85 22.35
CA GLU A 46 11.56 10.63 21.57
C GLU A 46 11.27 9.37 22.40
N ALA A 47 11.62 9.35 23.68
CA ALA A 47 11.30 8.24 24.59
C ALA A 47 9.79 8.06 24.78
N LYS A 48 9.02 9.15 24.89
CA LYS A 48 7.55 9.10 24.98
C LYS A 48 6.92 8.57 23.69
N VAL A 49 7.41 9.03 22.54
CA VAL A 49 6.92 8.56 21.22
C VAL A 49 7.32 7.10 20.98
N ALA A 50 8.54 6.70 21.35
CA ALA A 50 9.02 5.32 21.28
C ALA A 50 8.16 4.36 22.12
N ALA A 51 7.73 4.77 23.32
CA ALA A 51 6.83 3.97 24.14
C ALA A 51 5.48 3.73 23.43
N ILE A 52 4.93 4.76 22.76
CA ILE A 52 3.70 4.61 21.98
C ILE A 52 3.93 3.63 20.80
N TRP A 53 5.08 3.71 20.13
CA TRP A 53 5.43 2.77 19.06
C TRP A 53 5.52 1.33 19.56
N GLN A 54 6.18 1.10 20.69
CA GLN A 54 6.29 -0.22 21.33
C GLN A 54 4.90 -0.82 21.60
N GLU A 55 3.97 -0.02 22.14
CA GLU A 55 2.61 -0.48 22.43
C GLU A 55 1.79 -0.77 21.16
N VAL A 56 1.95 0.03 20.10
CA VAL A 56 1.20 -0.13 18.84
C VAL A 56 1.73 -1.29 18.00
N LEU A 57 3.05 -1.49 18.01
CA LEU A 57 3.72 -2.51 17.22
C LEU A 57 3.88 -3.84 17.97
N GLY A 58 3.84 -3.81 19.31
CA GLY A 58 4.11 -4.99 20.14
C GLY A 58 5.58 -5.41 20.14
N VAL A 59 6.51 -4.46 20.04
CA VAL A 59 7.96 -4.69 20.00
C VAL A 59 8.62 -4.29 21.32
N GLU A 60 9.73 -4.94 21.67
CA GLU A 60 10.43 -4.73 22.94
C GLU A 60 11.20 -3.40 22.98
N ARG A 61 11.82 -3.00 21.87
CA ARG A 61 12.64 -1.79 21.76
C ARG A 61 12.33 -1.05 20.47
N VAL A 62 12.38 0.28 20.53
CA VAL A 62 12.39 1.17 19.37
C VAL A 62 13.59 2.10 19.51
N GLY A 63 14.49 2.06 18.53
CA GLY A 63 15.66 2.91 18.39
C GLY A 63 15.35 4.24 17.72
N ARG A 64 16.26 5.21 17.89
CA ARG A 64 16.15 6.57 17.34
C ARG A 64 15.96 6.61 15.81
N TYR A 65 16.61 5.67 15.12
CA TYR A 65 16.63 5.59 13.66
C TYR A 65 15.76 4.45 13.10
N ASP A 66 14.99 3.78 13.96
CA ASP A 66 14.09 2.73 13.52
C ASP A 66 12.99 3.34 12.65
N ASP A 67 12.73 2.66 11.54
CA ASP A 67 11.66 2.99 10.61
C ASP A 67 10.42 2.17 10.96
N PHE A 68 9.30 2.87 11.20
CA PHE A 68 8.02 2.32 11.62
C PHE A 68 7.56 1.15 10.74
N PHE A 69 7.73 1.25 9.42
CA PHE A 69 7.27 0.24 8.47
C PHE A 69 8.27 -0.92 8.34
N LEU A 70 9.55 -0.67 8.57
CA LEU A 70 10.57 -1.74 8.60
C LEU A 70 10.44 -2.64 9.81
N ILE A 71 10.06 -2.08 10.96
CA ILE A 71 9.89 -2.84 12.21
C ILE A 71 8.48 -3.43 12.40
N GLY A 72 7.67 -3.46 11.33
CA GLY A 72 6.39 -4.18 11.30
C GLY A 72 5.12 -3.33 11.32
N GLY A 73 5.23 -2.01 11.15
CA GLY A 73 4.08 -1.10 11.04
C GLY A 73 3.30 -1.25 9.73
N GLN A 74 1.97 -1.22 9.82
CA GLN A 74 1.04 -1.21 8.69
C GLN A 74 -0.03 -0.12 8.82
N SER A 75 -0.89 0.04 7.81
CA SER A 75 -1.89 1.13 7.75
C SER A 75 -2.75 1.29 9.00
N LEU A 76 -3.26 0.20 9.59
CA LEU A 76 -4.07 0.29 10.82
C LEU A 76 -3.25 0.76 12.02
N GLN A 77 -2.00 0.29 12.14
CA GLN A 77 -1.08 0.71 13.20
C GLN A 77 -0.66 2.16 13.01
N SER A 78 -0.46 2.63 11.78
CA SER A 78 -0.21 4.05 11.49
C SER A 78 -1.36 4.93 11.96
N ILE A 79 -2.62 4.52 11.74
CA ILE A 79 -3.80 5.24 12.22
C ILE A 79 -3.85 5.26 13.76
N GLN A 80 -3.60 4.11 14.40
CA GLN A 80 -3.56 4.02 15.86
C GLN A 80 -2.44 4.90 16.46
N LEU A 81 -1.26 4.87 15.85
CA LEU A 81 -0.12 5.69 16.23
C LEU A 81 -0.49 7.19 16.13
N ALA A 82 -1.02 7.63 14.99
CA ALA A 82 -1.42 9.02 14.78
C ALA A 82 -2.47 9.47 15.81
N THR A 83 -3.43 8.61 16.15
CA THR A 83 -4.46 8.90 17.17
C THR A 83 -3.86 9.06 18.57
N ARG A 84 -2.90 8.20 18.95
CA ARG A 84 -2.23 8.27 20.24
C ARG A 84 -1.27 9.46 20.33
N LEU A 85 -0.56 9.77 19.25
CA LEU A 85 0.27 10.98 19.17
C LEU A 85 -0.58 12.24 19.25
N SER A 86 -1.77 12.23 18.64
CA SER A 86 -2.71 13.35 18.75
C SER A 86 -3.14 13.60 20.19
N SER A 87 -3.35 12.51 20.95
CA SER A 87 -3.69 12.58 22.38
C SER A 87 -2.50 13.04 23.23
N LEU A 88 -1.27 12.61 22.91
CA LEU A 88 -0.04 13.04 23.59
C LEU A 88 0.23 14.54 23.40
N MET A 89 0.04 15.04 22.17
CA MET A 89 0.33 16.42 21.79
C MET A 89 -0.84 17.38 22.02
N ASN A 90 -2.03 16.84 22.30
CA ASN A 90 -3.26 17.60 22.42
C ASN A 90 -3.59 18.43 21.15
N GLU A 91 -3.24 17.87 19.97
CA GLU A 91 -3.41 18.42 18.62
C GLU A 91 -3.75 17.29 17.64
N THR A 92 -4.49 17.55 16.57
CA THR A 92 -4.78 16.55 15.54
C THR A 92 -3.56 16.28 14.66
N ILE A 93 -2.93 15.12 14.84
CA ILE A 93 -1.83 14.64 14.00
C ILE A 93 -2.39 13.81 12.85
N PRO A 94 -2.25 14.25 11.58
CA PRO A 94 -2.70 13.45 10.44
C PRO A 94 -1.81 12.23 10.25
N VAL A 95 -2.40 11.12 9.81
CA VAL A 95 -1.66 9.86 9.58
C VAL A 95 -0.55 10.02 8.53
N SER A 96 -0.68 10.98 7.61
CA SER A 96 0.34 11.28 6.60
C SER A 96 1.70 11.61 7.23
N LYS A 97 1.75 12.24 8.42
CA LYS A 97 3.02 12.54 9.11
C LYS A 97 3.86 11.31 9.39
N VAL A 98 3.21 10.17 9.68
CA VAL A 98 3.88 8.88 9.91
C VAL A 98 4.45 8.32 8.59
N PHE A 99 3.80 8.57 7.46
CA PHE A 99 4.28 8.16 6.14
C PHE A 99 5.39 9.08 5.61
N ASP A 100 5.27 10.39 5.85
CA ASP A 100 6.24 11.38 5.41
C ASP A 100 7.55 11.30 6.20
N ASN A 101 7.47 10.91 7.47
CA ASN A 101 8.61 10.81 8.39
C ASN A 101 8.56 9.45 9.12
N PRO A 102 8.92 8.35 8.45
CA PRO A 102 8.74 7.00 8.99
C PRO A 102 9.75 6.64 10.08
N ARG A 103 10.82 7.41 10.28
CA ARG A 103 11.82 7.17 11.34
C ARG A 103 11.48 7.92 12.62
N LEU A 104 11.74 7.30 13.79
CA LEU A 104 11.39 7.89 15.08
C LEU A 104 11.90 9.33 15.26
N ALA A 105 13.19 9.57 15.00
CA ALA A 105 13.78 10.90 15.13
C ALA A 105 13.17 11.93 14.18
N GLU A 106 12.94 11.57 12.92
CA GLU A 106 12.36 12.44 11.90
C GLU A 106 10.92 12.77 12.23
N LEU A 107 10.14 11.77 12.68
CA LEU A 107 8.77 11.98 13.15
C LEU A 107 8.76 12.95 14.35
N CYS A 108 9.58 12.70 15.37
CA CYS A 108 9.65 13.55 16.55
C CYS A 108 10.05 15.00 16.20
N GLN A 109 11.04 15.16 15.32
CA GLN A 109 11.45 16.46 14.83
C GLN A 109 10.31 17.16 14.08
N SER A 110 9.60 16.45 13.20
CA SER A 110 8.48 17.00 12.45
C SER A 110 7.35 17.48 13.37
N LEU A 111 7.03 16.73 14.43
CA LEU A 111 6.01 17.05 15.42
C LEU A 111 6.40 18.25 16.31
N GLN A 112 7.69 18.44 16.55
CA GLN A 112 8.20 19.58 17.33
C GLN A 112 8.40 20.83 16.47
N SER A 113 8.64 20.66 15.18
CA SER A 113 8.97 21.76 14.26
C SER A 113 7.77 22.57 13.77
N GLU A 114 6.53 22.15 14.06
CA GLU A 114 5.33 22.79 13.50
C GLU A 114 4.58 23.69 14.48
N SER A 115 5.12 24.89 14.67
CA SER A 115 4.30 26.09 14.52
C SER A 115 4.19 26.37 13.02
N LYS A 116 3.09 25.94 12.40
CA LYS A 116 2.64 26.33 11.05
C LYS A 116 3.62 25.98 9.91
N LEU A 117 3.60 24.75 9.40
CA LEU A 117 4.15 24.45 8.08
C LEU A 117 3.01 24.25 7.08
N GLU A 118 3.01 25.14 6.09
CA GLU A 118 2.32 24.94 4.82
C GLU A 118 2.87 23.64 4.19
N LEU A 119 1.95 22.74 3.85
CA LEU A 119 2.22 21.57 3.04
C LEU A 119 3.00 22.04 1.81
N LYS A 120 4.21 21.51 1.60
CA LYS A 120 4.90 21.69 0.31
C LYS A 120 4.04 21.01 -0.75
N ASP A 121 3.35 21.83 -1.54
CA ASP A 121 2.53 21.38 -2.65
C ASP A 121 3.40 20.73 -3.72
N VAL A 122 3.59 19.42 -3.62
CA VAL A 122 3.87 18.54 -4.78
C VAL A 122 2.76 18.70 -5.84
N HIS A 123 1.65 19.34 -5.47
CA HIS A 123 0.53 19.71 -6.31
C HIS A 123 0.83 20.80 -7.36
N THR A 124 1.84 21.64 -7.24
CA THR A 124 1.93 22.82 -8.13
C THR A 124 2.20 22.45 -9.59
N GLU A 125 3.15 21.55 -9.87
CA GLU A 125 3.43 21.10 -11.25
C GLU A 125 2.28 20.25 -11.81
N MET A 126 1.72 19.34 -11.00
CA MET A 126 0.57 18.52 -11.41
C MET A 126 -0.70 19.35 -11.64
N ALA A 127 -0.86 20.47 -10.92
CA ALA A 127 -2.02 21.35 -11.06
C ALA A 127 -2.02 22.12 -12.38
N GLU A 128 -0.84 22.52 -12.88
CA GLU A 128 -0.73 23.17 -14.19
C GLU A 128 -1.09 22.18 -15.32
N ASP A 129 -0.56 20.96 -15.27
CA ASP A 129 -0.90 19.90 -16.24
C ASP A 129 -2.39 19.53 -16.19
N VAL A 130 -2.97 19.42 -14.99
CA VAL A 130 -4.41 19.15 -14.80
C VAL A 130 -5.26 20.30 -15.33
N ALA A 131 -4.86 21.55 -15.10
CA ALA A 131 -5.57 22.72 -15.60
C ALA A 131 -5.53 22.80 -17.14
N ALA A 132 -4.36 22.54 -17.73
CA ALA A 132 -4.19 22.48 -19.18
C ALA A 132 -5.07 21.39 -19.81
N LEU A 133 -5.01 20.16 -19.29
CA LEU A 133 -5.83 19.05 -19.78
C LEU A 133 -7.33 19.31 -19.59
N SER A 134 -7.73 19.90 -18.47
CA SER A 134 -9.14 20.20 -18.19
C SER A 134 -9.72 21.22 -19.19
N ALA A 135 -8.91 22.15 -19.69
CA ALA A 135 -9.33 23.11 -20.70
C ALA A 135 -9.57 22.48 -22.08
N GLU A 136 -8.95 21.33 -22.36
CA GLU A 136 -9.10 20.60 -23.62
C GLU A 136 -10.25 19.56 -23.59
N LEU A 137 -10.83 19.29 -22.42
CA LEU A 137 -11.93 18.34 -22.30
C LEU A 137 -13.23 18.90 -22.92
N PRO A 138 -13.98 18.09 -23.68
CA PRO A 138 -15.26 18.50 -24.23
C PRO A 138 -16.28 18.77 -23.12
N SER A 139 -17.11 19.79 -23.32
CA SER A 139 -18.17 20.17 -22.38
C SER A 139 -19.29 19.14 -22.28
N ASP A 140 -19.44 18.25 -23.28
CA ASP A 140 -20.38 17.14 -23.29
C ASP A 140 -19.64 15.82 -23.54
N ILE A 141 -19.63 14.98 -22.51
CA ILE A 141 -18.98 13.66 -22.51
C ILE A 141 -19.67 12.69 -23.47
N ASN A 142 -20.96 12.88 -23.76
CA ASN A 142 -21.69 11.97 -24.65
C ASN A 142 -21.14 11.97 -26.07
N SER A 143 -20.51 13.08 -26.49
CA SER A 143 -19.82 13.19 -27.78
C SER A 143 -18.58 12.30 -27.90
N CYS A 144 -18.00 11.86 -26.77
CA CYS A 144 -16.82 11.00 -26.69
C CYS A 144 -17.15 9.51 -26.55
N LEU A 145 -18.42 9.19 -26.28
CA LEU A 145 -18.85 7.80 -26.17
C LEU A 145 -18.95 7.19 -27.57
N SER A 146 -18.07 6.24 -27.86
CA SER A 146 -18.24 5.39 -29.04
C SER A 146 -19.50 4.53 -28.88
N PRO A 147 -20.24 4.22 -29.96
CA PRO A 147 -21.32 3.25 -29.88
C PRO A 147 -20.79 1.92 -29.35
N LYS A 148 -21.63 1.27 -28.54
CA LYS A 148 -21.46 -0.01 -27.84
C LYS A 148 -20.17 -0.79 -28.21
N PRO A 149 -19.20 -0.92 -27.28
CA PRO A 149 -17.93 -1.57 -27.57
C PRO A 149 -18.12 -3.08 -27.80
N SER A 150 -17.48 -3.64 -28.83
CA SER A 150 -17.48 -5.10 -29.07
C SER A 150 -16.44 -5.85 -28.23
N LEU A 151 -15.41 -5.15 -27.74
CA LEU A 151 -14.34 -5.70 -26.91
C LEU A 151 -14.01 -4.75 -25.78
N VAL A 152 -14.03 -5.24 -24.54
CA VAL A 152 -13.69 -4.48 -23.33
C VAL A 152 -12.53 -5.15 -22.61
N VAL A 153 -11.50 -4.39 -22.27
CA VAL A 153 -10.42 -4.85 -21.38
C VAL A 153 -10.72 -4.35 -19.97
N LEU A 154 -11.05 -5.28 -19.06
CA LEU A 154 -11.44 -4.96 -17.70
C LEU A 154 -10.35 -5.34 -16.70
N THR A 155 -9.60 -4.35 -16.22
CA THR A 155 -8.64 -4.57 -15.14
C THR A 155 -9.36 -4.64 -13.79
N GLY A 156 -8.79 -5.37 -12.82
CA GLY A 156 -9.37 -5.45 -11.48
C GLY A 156 -10.69 -6.24 -11.41
N ALA A 157 -10.96 -7.14 -12.35
CA ALA A 157 -12.18 -7.96 -12.41
C ALA A 157 -12.44 -8.80 -11.14
N THR A 158 -11.40 -9.11 -10.35
CA THR A 158 -11.54 -9.83 -9.06
C THR A 158 -11.81 -8.90 -7.87
N GLY A 159 -11.88 -7.59 -8.08
CA GLY A 159 -12.23 -6.59 -7.07
C GLY A 159 -13.74 -6.39 -6.96
N PHE A 160 -14.16 -5.53 -6.03
CA PHE A 160 -15.57 -5.24 -5.81
C PHE A 160 -16.24 -4.63 -7.05
N VAL A 161 -15.78 -3.44 -7.48
CA VAL A 161 -16.34 -2.74 -8.65
C VAL A 161 -16.13 -3.54 -9.93
N GLY A 162 -14.96 -4.17 -10.09
CA GLY A 162 -14.64 -4.95 -11.29
C GLY A 162 -15.57 -6.13 -11.49
N ALA A 163 -15.93 -6.86 -10.44
CA ALA A 163 -16.85 -8.00 -10.56
C ALA A 163 -18.27 -7.55 -10.98
N GLN A 164 -18.75 -6.44 -10.43
CA GLN A 164 -20.05 -5.87 -10.80
C GLN A 164 -20.08 -5.42 -12.27
N LEU A 165 -19.04 -4.70 -12.71
CA LEU A 165 -18.89 -4.29 -14.10
C LEU A 165 -18.80 -5.50 -15.03
N LEU A 166 -18.03 -6.52 -14.67
CA LEU A 166 -17.94 -7.75 -15.44
C LEU A 166 -19.31 -8.41 -15.59
N ASN A 167 -20.06 -8.54 -14.49
CA ASN A 167 -21.39 -9.12 -14.53
C ASN A 167 -22.35 -8.37 -15.45
N GLN A 168 -22.29 -7.03 -15.47
CA GLN A 168 -23.10 -6.21 -16.39
C GLN A 168 -22.66 -6.37 -17.85
N LEU A 169 -21.36 -6.36 -18.12
CA LEU A 169 -20.82 -6.53 -19.48
C LEU A 169 -21.15 -7.91 -20.05
N LEU A 170 -21.15 -8.96 -19.21
CA LEU A 170 -21.51 -10.32 -19.61
C LEU A 170 -23.00 -10.52 -19.90
N GLN A 171 -23.89 -9.58 -19.50
CA GLN A 171 -25.31 -9.63 -19.92
C GLN A 171 -25.49 -9.35 -21.41
N ASP A 172 -24.45 -8.84 -22.07
CA ASP A 172 -24.50 -8.47 -23.47
C ASP A 172 -23.68 -9.45 -24.32
N PRO A 173 -24.33 -10.32 -25.12
CA PRO A 173 -23.64 -11.36 -25.87
C PRO A 173 -22.78 -10.82 -27.03
N GLU A 174 -22.96 -9.55 -27.40
CA GLU A 174 -22.16 -8.91 -28.45
C GLU A 174 -20.82 -8.36 -27.92
N ILE A 175 -20.63 -8.38 -26.59
CA ILE A 175 -19.44 -7.84 -25.92
C ILE A 175 -18.53 -8.99 -25.48
N SER A 176 -17.30 -8.99 -25.98
CA SER A 176 -16.23 -9.81 -25.44
C SER A 176 -15.48 -9.05 -24.35
N VAL A 177 -15.22 -9.68 -23.20
CA VAL A 177 -14.48 -9.07 -22.09
C VAL A 177 -13.17 -9.82 -21.83
N ILE A 178 -12.05 -9.10 -21.89
CA ILE A 178 -10.73 -9.61 -21.52
C ILE A 178 -10.41 -9.13 -20.10
N CYS A 179 -10.26 -10.08 -19.17
CA CYS A 179 -9.92 -9.79 -17.77
C CYS A 179 -8.48 -10.20 -17.46
N PRO A 180 -7.49 -9.29 -17.49
CA PRO A 180 -6.16 -9.58 -16.99
C PRO A 180 -6.19 -9.80 -15.47
N VAL A 181 -5.86 -11.02 -15.04
CA VAL A 181 -5.83 -11.42 -13.63
C VAL A 181 -4.45 -11.97 -13.29
N ARG A 182 -3.94 -11.60 -12.11
CA ARG A 182 -2.67 -12.17 -11.59
C ARG A 182 -2.88 -13.65 -11.27
N ALA A 183 -2.42 -14.56 -12.09
CA ALA A 183 -2.57 -16.00 -11.87
C ALA A 183 -1.43 -16.76 -12.53
N ASP A 184 -1.16 -17.99 -12.06
CA ASP A 184 -0.09 -18.83 -12.60
C ASP A 184 -0.42 -19.34 -14.02
N ASN A 185 -1.71 -19.43 -14.35
CA ASN A 185 -2.21 -19.86 -15.65
C ASN A 185 -3.66 -19.38 -15.86
N SER A 186 -4.19 -19.60 -17.07
CA SER A 186 -5.54 -19.17 -17.45
C SER A 186 -6.65 -19.82 -16.61
N SER A 187 -6.54 -21.12 -16.30
CA SER A 187 -7.53 -21.83 -15.48
C SER A 187 -7.60 -21.29 -14.04
N HIS A 188 -6.44 -21.02 -13.42
CA HIS A 188 -6.38 -20.35 -12.12
C HIS A 188 -6.96 -18.93 -12.21
N GLY A 189 -6.64 -18.18 -13.28
CA GLY A 189 -7.24 -16.86 -13.53
C GLY A 189 -8.76 -16.90 -13.57
N MET A 190 -9.33 -17.85 -14.32
CA MET A 190 -10.79 -18.02 -14.43
C MET A 190 -11.42 -18.35 -13.07
N ALA A 191 -10.86 -19.33 -12.35
CA ALA A 191 -11.35 -19.71 -11.02
C ALA A 191 -11.34 -18.53 -10.03
N ARG A 192 -10.36 -17.62 -10.11
CA ARG A 192 -10.32 -16.40 -9.29
C ARG A 192 -11.43 -15.42 -9.62
N VAL A 193 -11.78 -15.28 -10.90
CA VAL A 193 -12.88 -14.41 -11.36
C VAL A 193 -14.22 -14.99 -10.91
N GLU A 194 -14.42 -16.30 -11.12
CA GLU A 194 -15.61 -17.02 -10.65
C GLU A 194 -15.80 -16.88 -9.14
N ALA A 195 -14.74 -17.13 -8.37
CA ALA A 195 -14.78 -16.97 -6.92
C ALA A 195 -15.12 -15.53 -6.50
N ALA A 196 -14.61 -14.51 -7.21
CA ALA A 196 -14.88 -13.12 -6.91
C ALA A 196 -16.34 -12.71 -7.21
N LEU A 197 -16.93 -13.26 -8.27
CA LEU A 197 -18.34 -13.06 -8.62
C LEU A 197 -19.25 -13.76 -7.61
N LEU A 198 -18.98 -15.04 -7.31
CA LEU A 198 -19.72 -15.82 -6.32
C LEU A 198 -19.68 -15.19 -4.93
N ALA A 199 -18.51 -14.72 -4.49
CA ALA A 199 -18.35 -14.04 -3.20
C ALA A 199 -19.20 -12.75 -3.09
N GLN A 200 -19.58 -12.17 -4.23
CA GLN A 200 -20.43 -11.00 -4.32
C GLN A 200 -21.89 -11.33 -4.66
N GLY A 201 -22.26 -12.61 -4.69
CA GLY A 201 -23.62 -13.07 -5.00
C GLY A 201 -24.00 -12.90 -6.47
N LEU A 202 -23.02 -12.80 -7.36
CA LEU A 202 -23.21 -12.66 -8.80
C LEU A 202 -23.04 -14.03 -9.46
N ASP A 203 -24.01 -14.41 -10.29
CA ASP A 203 -24.00 -15.72 -10.97
C ASP A 203 -23.53 -15.55 -12.42
N ILE A 204 -22.58 -16.37 -12.86
CA ILE A 204 -22.16 -16.44 -14.27
C ILE A 204 -23.11 -17.38 -14.97
N ARG A 205 -24.37 -16.98 -15.11
CA ARG A 205 -25.26 -17.67 -16.04
C ARG A 205 -25.30 -16.86 -17.32
N ALA A 206 -24.55 -17.35 -18.31
CA ALA A 206 -24.80 -17.13 -19.72
C ALA A 206 -26.19 -17.65 -20.11
#